data_AF-A0AAN6YA25-F1
#
_entry.id   AF-A0AAN6YA25-F1
#
_cell.length_a   1.000
_cell.length_b   1.000
_cell.length_c   1.000
_cell.angle_alpha   90.00
_cell.angle_beta   90.00
_cell.angle_gamma   90.00
#
_symmetry.space_group_name_H-M   'P 1'
#
loop_
_entity.id
_entity.type
_entity.pdbx_description
1 polymer ?
#
loop_
_entity_poly.entity_id
_entity_poly.type
_entity_poly.pdbx_seq_one_letter_code
_entity_poly.pdbx_strand_id
1 'polypeptide(L)'
;MAFSSQILSSHHANIRLCIGYSNSSDCGYCRRSRSGQSQTRKRYSYYALATSLTPAFYQKLVDRCWRRSGTLLYRPNQRNSCCPHYTLRLDSAAFKPTKDQRQAVNRFNRYITGEAYAKEVARLYPRSREEARKRDNEFDLVSRIHEPEIGSLRVPPEPAHKFTVTLEPDTFTEEKYDVFENYQRIVHQEPADKITRHGFKRFLCNSPLARETVVGLDGKERQLGSYHQCYRLDGKLVAIGVLDLLPDCVSAVYFLYHESIHAHNPGKLGALREISLALECGYRWWYSGYYIHSCPKMRYKIDYSPQYVLDPETLEWDHLDKEALAIFDKKHYVSLSRERAGLGDGDRKYAADSEAGETTTNNDTEDEDESFLLTSNMPGVPSLEEMEAVDMDTLLLRLDQGDNFYLASDLVVWEKQKISEFGTLKSRIAELVAAIGPDLMGEVCIDCRRRK
;
A
#
# COMPACT_ATOMS: atom_id res chain seq x y z
N MET A 1 20.96 -15.99 -27.16
CA MET A 1 21.24 -17.24 -26.40
C MET A 1 20.07 -17.47 -25.47
N ALA A 2 19.41 -18.63 -25.54
CA ALA A 2 18.27 -18.93 -24.66
C ALA A 2 18.79 -19.28 -23.25
N PHE A 3 18.53 -18.43 -22.26
CA PHE A 3 18.83 -18.73 -20.86
C PHE A 3 17.76 -19.69 -20.29
N SER A 4 18.16 -20.56 -19.35
CA SER A 4 17.27 -21.54 -18.72
C SER A 4 16.12 -20.83 -17.96
N SER A 5 14.88 -21.20 -18.30
CA SER A 5 13.67 -20.49 -17.91
C SER A 5 13.31 -20.56 -16.42
N GLN A 6 13.69 -21.62 -15.72
CA GLN A 6 13.37 -21.82 -14.30
C GLN A 6 14.18 -20.92 -13.36
N ILE A 7 15.41 -20.53 -13.76
CA ILE A 7 16.30 -19.73 -12.91
C ILE A 7 15.94 -18.24 -13.00
N LEU A 8 15.60 -17.74 -14.19
CA LEU A 8 15.25 -16.33 -14.39
C LEU A 8 13.84 -16.00 -13.87
N SER A 9 12.87 -16.89 -14.06
CA SER A 9 11.47 -16.72 -13.66
C SER A 9 11.28 -16.51 -12.15
N SER A 10 12.13 -17.13 -11.32
CA SER A 10 12.02 -17.08 -9.85
C SER A 10 12.62 -15.81 -9.22
N HIS A 11 13.49 -15.10 -9.95
CA HIS A 11 14.21 -13.93 -9.41
C HIS A 11 13.69 -12.59 -9.96
N HIS A 12 12.93 -12.60 -11.06
CA HIS A 12 12.47 -11.37 -11.72
C HIS A 12 10.97 -11.11 -11.50
N ALA A 13 10.63 -9.84 -11.28
CA ALA A 13 9.26 -9.38 -11.31
C ALA A 13 8.71 -9.42 -12.75
N ASN A 14 7.52 -9.98 -12.94
CA ASN A 14 6.86 -10.03 -14.23
C ASN A 14 5.79 -8.93 -14.32
N ILE A 15 6.10 -7.88 -15.06
CA ILE A 15 5.25 -6.69 -15.21
C ILE A 15 4.80 -6.56 -16.66
N ARG A 16 3.53 -6.24 -16.88
CA ARG A 16 2.96 -6.06 -18.21
C ARG A 16 2.92 -4.60 -18.62
N LEU A 17 3.23 -4.40 -19.89
CA LEU A 17 3.20 -3.12 -20.58
C LEU A 17 1.80 -2.80 -21.09
N CYS A 18 0.84 -2.46 -20.22
CA CYS A 18 -0.56 -2.41 -20.66
C CYS A 18 -1.43 -1.25 -20.16
N ILE A 19 -0.91 -0.30 -19.38
CA ILE A 19 -1.72 0.86 -18.98
C ILE A 19 -0.97 2.18 -19.18
N GLY A 20 0.17 2.38 -18.52
CA GLY A 20 0.96 3.60 -18.71
C GLY A 20 0.48 4.77 -17.86
N TYR A 21 0.93 5.98 -18.20
CA TYR A 21 0.57 7.20 -17.49
C TYR A 21 -0.77 7.72 -18.00
N SER A 22 -1.75 7.82 -17.10
CA SER A 22 -3.08 8.27 -17.49
C SER A 22 -3.74 9.12 -16.41
N ASN A 23 -4.72 9.89 -16.86
CA ASN A 23 -5.66 10.50 -15.95
C ASN A 23 -6.63 9.41 -15.44
N SER A 24 -6.89 9.40 -14.13
CA SER A 24 -7.89 8.54 -13.52
C SER A 24 -9.20 9.30 -13.32
N SER A 25 -10.28 8.56 -13.07
CA SER A 25 -11.59 9.09 -12.71
C SER A 25 -11.59 10.04 -11.50
N ASP A 26 -12.74 10.70 -11.30
CA ASP A 26 -13.03 11.67 -10.23
C ASP A 26 -12.37 11.37 -8.88
N CYS A 27 -11.94 12.43 -8.21
CA CYS A 27 -11.23 12.32 -6.95
C CYS A 27 -12.14 11.82 -5.79
N GLY A 28 -12.09 10.52 -5.47
CA GLY A 28 -12.84 9.91 -4.36
C GLY A 28 -12.51 10.35 -2.93
N TYR A 29 -11.56 11.27 -2.71
CA TYR A 29 -11.16 11.74 -1.36
C TYR A 29 -11.67 13.14 -1.03
N CYS A 30 -11.75 14.05 -2.01
CA CYS A 30 -12.34 15.36 -1.82
C CYS A 30 -13.83 15.30 -2.14
N ARG A 31 -14.68 15.96 -1.34
CA ARG A 31 -16.10 16.11 -1.67
C ARG A 31 -16.24 17.07 -2.86
N ARG A 32 -17.20 16.80 -3.76
CA ARG A 32 -17.70 17.81 -4.70
C ARG A 32 -18.15 19.03 -3.87
N SER A 33 -17.53 20.19 -4.10
CA SER A 33 -17.94 21.42 -3.41
C SER A 33 -19.40 21.73 -3.75
N ARG A 34 -20.17 22.22 -2.77
CA ARG A 34 -21.53 22.76 -2.99
C ARG A 34 -21.53 24.07 -3.80
N SER A 35 -20.38 24.72 -3.96
CA SER A 35 -20.21 25.86 -4.87
C SER A 35 -19.83 25.32 -6.25
N GLY A 36 -20.72 25.45 -7.24
CA GLY A 36 -20.61 24.87 -8.59
C GLY A 36 -19.44 25.32 -9.48
N GLN A 37 -18.25 25.57 -8.92
CA GLN A 37 -16.99 25.57 -9.68
C GLN A 37 -16.51 24.13 -9.83
N SER A 38 -17.02 23.47 -10.87
CA SER A 38 -16.49 22.22 -11.39
C SER A 38 -15.17 22.49 -12.09
N GLN A 39 -14.07 22.60 -11.33
CA GLN A 39 -12.78 22.21 -11.91
C GLN A 39 -12.77 20.69 -11.88
N THR A 40 -12.79 20.06 -13.04
CA THR A 40 -12.54 18.62 -13.22
C THR A 40 -11.16 18.32 -12.64
N ARG A 41 -11.15 17.83 -11.40
CA ARG A 41 -9.91 17.58 -10.66
C ARG A 41 -9.33 16.25 -11.11
N LYS A 42 -8.72 16.26 -12.29
CA LYS A 42 -7.98 15.13 -12.87
C LYS A 42 -6.94 14.66 -11.85
N ARG A 43 -6.76 13.34 -11.77
CA ARG A 43 -5.68 12.69 -11.00
C ARG A 43 -4.82 11.98 -12.01
N TYR A 44 -3.51 12.08 -11.85
CA TYR A 44 -2.61 11.35 -12.73
C TYR A 44 -1.89 10.26 -11.95
N SER A 45 -1.72 9.11 -12.58
CA SER A 45 -0.93 8.00 -12.04
C SER A 45 -0.32 7.22 -13.19
N TYR A 46 0.85 6.65 -12.93
CA TYR A 46 1.37 5.59 -13.78
C TYR A 46 0.79 4.26 -13.33
N TYR A 47 0.28 3.47 -14.27
CA TYR A 47 -0.33 2.18 -14.00
C TYR A 47 0.40 1.05 -14.73
N ALA A 48 0.52 -0.10 -14.08
CA ALA A 48 1.04 -1.33 -14.67
C ALA A 48 0.28 -2.55 -14.11
N LEU A 49 0.29 -3.68 -14.82
CA LEU A 49 -0.22 -4.94 -14.27
C LEU A 49 0.94 -5.86 -13.93
N ALA A 50 0.94 -6.44 -12.74
CA ALA A 50 1.90 -7.46 -12.36
C ALA A 50 1.26 -8.85 -12.41
N THR A 51 1.93 -9.81 -13.06
CA THR A 51 1.51 -11.22 -13.06
C THR A 51 2.19 -12.02 -11.95
N SER A 52 3.41 -11.62 -11.57
CA SER A 52 4.15 -12.18 -10.45
C SER A 52 5.15 -11.16 -9.93
N LEU A 53 5.28 -11.04 -8.61
CA LEU A 53 6.22 -10.17 -7.91
C LEU A 53 6.88 -10.95 -6.78
N THR A 54 8.19 -10.73 -6.58
CA THR A 54 8.84 -11.12 -5.34
C THR A 54 8.50 -10.08 -4.25
N PRO A 55 8.36 -10.50 -2.97
CA PRO A 55 8.19 -9.55 -1.87
C PRO A 55 9.30 -8.50 -1.79
N ALA A 56 10.54 -8.89 -2.06
CA ALA A 56 11.69 -7.98 -2.07
C ALA A 56 11.60 -6.91 -3.16
N PHE A 57 11.22 -7.28 -4.39
CA PHE A 57 11.04 -6.29 -5.46
C PHE A 57 9.87 -5.35 -5.16
N TYR A 58 8.77 -5.87 -4.62
CA TYR A 58 7.63 -5.02 -4.28
C TYR A 58 7.91 -4.06 -3.11
N GLN A 59 8.75 -4.42 -2.13
CA GLN A 59 9.25 -3.48 -1.11
C GLN A 59 9.93 -2.28 -1.78
N LYS A 60 10.83 -2.52 -2.74
CA LYS A 60 11.51 -1.46 -3.50
C LYS A 60 10.53 -0.56 -4.24
N LEU A 61 9.42 -1.11 -4.76
CA LEU A 61 8.36 -0.32 -5.39
C LEU A 61 7.58 0.52 -4.36
N VAL A 62 7.20 -0.06 -3.22
CA VAL A 62 6.48 0.64 -2.14
C VAL A 62 7.29 1.85 -1.64
N ASP A 63 8.62 1.68 -1.56
CA ASP A 63 9.60 2.73 -1.22
C ASP A 63 9.85 3.73 -2.36
N ARG A 64 9.19 3.57 -3.51
CA ARG A 64 9.17 4.49 -4.67
C ARG A 64 7.75 4.97 -4.99
N CYS A 65 6.94 5.14 -3.94
CA CYS A 65 5.54 5.59 -4.02
C CYS A 65 4.56 4.68 -4.77
N TRP A 66 4.91 3.43 -5.10
CA TRP A 66 3.96 2.51 -5.72
C TRP A 66 3.03 1.87 -4.70
N ARG A 67 1.82 1.52 -5.12
CA ARG A 67 0.92 0.61 -4.42
C ARG A 67 0.23 -0.34 -5.39
N ARG A 68 -0.53 -1.29 -4.85
CA ARG A 68 -1.30 -2.25 -5.63
C ARG A 68 -2.75 -2.39 -5.19
N SER A 69 -3.56 -2.89 -6.10
CA SER A 69 -4.94 -3.35 -5.91
C SER A 69 -5.09 -4.67 -6.67
N GLY A 70 -4.98 -5.79 -5.97
CA GLY A 70 -4.76 -7.08 -6.61
C GLY A 70 -3.49 -7.07 -7.46
N THR A 71 -3.64 -7.31 -8.76
CA THR A 71 -2.55 -7.31 -9.76
C THR A 71 -2.28 -5.94 -10.39
N LEU A 72 -3.13 -4.94 -10.15
CA LEU A 72 -2.92 -3.59 -10.64
C LEU A 72 -1.92 -2.85 -9.75
N LEU A 73 -0.79 -2.44 -10.32
CA LEU A 73 0.17 -1.52 -9.72
C LEU A 73 -0.13 -0.09 -10.15
N TYR A 74 0.06 0.86 -9.24
CA TYR A 74 -0.10 2.27 -9.54
C TYR A 74 0.85 3.15 -8.73
N ARG A 75 1.41 4.16 -9.38
CA ARG A 75 2.25 5.21 -8.80
C ARG A 75 1.57 6.57 -9.03
N PRO A 76 0.96 7.18 -8.00
CA PRO A 76 0.32 8.48 -8.14
C PRO A 76 1.30 9.59 -8.46
N ASN A 77 0.94 10.51 -9.35
CA ASN A 77 1.64 11.80 -9.47
C ASN A 77 1.11 12.73 -8.38
N GLN A 78 1.86 12.87 -7.28
CA GLN A 78 1.43 13.66 -6.13
C GLN A 78 1.24 15.13 -6.48
N ARG A 79 2.09 15.70 -7.35
CA ARG A 79 2.03 17.10 -7.75
C ARG A 79 0.76 17.41 -8.54
N ASN A 80 0.40 16.54 -9.49
CA ASN A 80 -0.77 16.70 -10.34
C ASN A 80 -2.00 15.93 -9.83
N SER A 81 -2.03 15.58 -8.54
CA SER A 81 -3.17 14.96 -7.89
C SER A 81 -3.93 15.98 -7.05
N CYS A 82 -5.25 16.08 -7.21
CA CYS A 82 -6.09 16.89 -6.32
C CYS A 82 -5.83 16.63 -4.83
N CYS A 83 -5.62 15.37 -4.46
CA CYS A 83 -5.34 14.93 -3.10
C CYS A 83 -4.02 14.17 -3.15
N PRO A 84 -2.88 14.80 -2.82
CA PRO A 84 -1.58 14.17 -2.94
C PRO A 84 -1.41 12.99 -1.98
N HIS A 85 -0.90 11.88 -2.53
CA HIS A 85 -0.76 10.60 -1.83
C HIS A 85 0.67 10.43 -1.33
N TYR A 86 0.86 10.54 -0.02
CA TYR A 86 2.16 10.32 0.61
C TYR A 86 2.25 8.92 1.20
N THR A 87 3.45 8.38 1.24
CA THR A 87 3.70 7.08 1.83
C THR A 87 4.24 7.29 3.24
N LEU A 88 3.61 6.65 4.24
CA LEU A 88 4.08 6.69 5.63
C LEU A 88 4.61 5.34 6.07
N ARG A 89 5.65 5.38 6.91
CA ARG A 89 6.13 4.22 7.68
C ARG A 89 6.48 4.62 9.11
N LEU A 90 6.36 3.65 10.00
CA LEU A 90 6.73 3.76 11.40
C LEU A 90 7.69 2.64 11.78
N ASP A 91 8.70 2.93 12.60
CA ASP A 91 9.58 1.91 13.18
C ASP A 91 8.83 1.18 14.31
N SER A 92 8.63 -0.12 14.15
CA SER A 92 7.83 -0.95 15.07
C SER A 92 8.43 -1.01 16.48
N ALA A 93 9.77 -0.93 16.60
CA ALA A 93 10.45 -0.95 17.88
C ALA A 93 10.45 0.42 18.58
N ALA A 94 10.32 1.51 17.84
CA ALA A 94 10.24 2.86 18.39
C ALA A 94 8.82 3.29 18.78
N PHE A 95 7.79 2.58 18.29
CA PHE A 95 6.40 2.93 18.50
C PHE A 95 6.00 2.97 19.97
N LYS A 96 5.25 4.00 20.36
CA LYS A 96 4.67 4.14 21.70
C LYS A 96 3.17 4.37 21.61
N PRO A 97 2.33 3.43 22.08
CA PRO A 97 0.89 3.61 22.07
C PRO A 97 0.45 4.83 22.87
N THR A 98 -0.38 5.69 22.29
CA THR A 98 -0.97 6.86 22.95
C THR A 98 -1.98 6.44 24.04
N LYS A 99 -2.38 7.38 24.92
CA LYS A 99 -3.38 7.09 25.96
C LYS A 99 -4.68 6.53 25.39
N ASP A 100 -5.16 7.11 24.30
CA ASP A 100 -6.39 6.67 23.64
C ASP A 100 -6.25 5.27 23.00
N GLN A 101 -5.10 4.97 22.38
CA GLN A 101 -4.78 3.63 21.87
C GLN A 101 -4.76 2.58 23.00
N ARG A 102 -4.10 2.88 24.12
CA ARG A 102 -4.08 2.00 25.31
C ARG A 102 -5.49 1.76 25.87
N GLN A 103 -6.33 2.81 25.90
CA GLN A 103 -7.70 2.70 26.37
C GLN A 103 -8.57 1.85 25.44
N ALA A 104 -8.37 1.93 24.12
CA ALA A 104 -9.07 1.08 23.17
C ALA A 104 -8.78 -0.40 23.43
N VAL A 105 -7.50 -0.77 23.57
CA VAL A 105 -7.08 -2.14 23.94
C VAL A 105 -7.71 -2.57 25.26
N ASN A 106 -7.59 -1.77 26.31
CA ASN A 106 -8.14 -2.11 27.63
C ASN A 106 -9.68 -2.24 27.65
N ARG A 107 -10.40 -1.48 26.81
CA ARG A 107 -11.87 -1.64 26.65
C ARG A 107 -12.20 -2.95 25.95
N PHE A 108 -11.48 -3.27 24.88
CA PHE A 108 -11.70 -4.51 24.15
C PHE A 108 -11.35 -5.74 25.00
N ASN A 109 -10.24 -5.73 25.73
CA ASN A 109 -9.86 -6.82 26.62
C ASN A 109 -10.95 -7.09 27.67
N ARG A 110 -11.50 -6.04 28.28
CA ARG A 110 -12.62 -6.18 29.24
C ARG A 110 -13.89 -6.71 28.61
N TYR A 111 -14.18 -6.33 27.37
CA TYR A 111 -15.32 -6.86 26.62
C TYR A 111 -15.17 -8.36 26.40
N ILE A 112 -14.00 -8.81 25.93
CA ILE A 112 -13.74 -10.23 25.67
C ILE A 112 -13.73 -11.07 26.95
N THR A 113 -13.05 -10.61 28.01
CA THR A 113 -12.97 -11.37 29.25
C THR A 113 -14.30 -11.35 30.02
N GLY A 114 -14.93 -10.19 30.14
CA GLY A 114 -16.10 -9.97 31.00
C GLY A 114 -15.76 -9.90 32.50
N GLU A 115 -16.69 -9.34 33.29
CA GLU A 115 -16.48 -9.15 34.73
C GLU A 115 -16.47 -10.45 35.53
N ALA A 116 -17.30 -11.43 35.14
CA ALA A 116 -17.39 -12.72 35.83
C ALA A 116 -16.07 -13.49 35.77
N TYR A 117 -15.50 -13.61 34.57
CA TYR A 117 -14.17 -14.19 34.36
C TYR A 117 -13.10 -13.43 35.14
N ALA A 118 -13.09 -12.10 35.08
CA ALA A 118 -12.07 -11.30 35.74
C ALA A 118 -12.06 -11.50 37.27
N LYS A 119 -13.24 -11.57 37.89
CA LYS A 119 -13.39 -11.85 39.33
C LYS A 119 -12.88 -13.24 39.70
N GLU A 120 -13.27 -14.24 38.91
CA GLU A 120 -12.96 -15.64 39.20
C GLU A 120 -11.49 -15.99 38.91
N VAL A 121 -10.89 -15.42 37.87
CA VAL A 121 -9.44 -15.53 37.62
C VAL A 121 -8.63 -14.84 38.70
N ALA A 122 -9.05 -13.67 39.19
CA ALA A 122 -8.36 -13.03 40.31
C ALA A 122 -8.40 -13.87 41.59
N ARG A 123 -9.43 -14.72 41.76
CA ARG A 123 -9.57 -15.66 42.88
C ARG A 123 -8.75 -16.93 42.70
N LEU A 124 -8.79 -17.54 41.52
CA LEU A 124 -8.15 -18.83 41.22
C LEU A 124 -6.66 -18.70 40.87
N TYR A 125 -6.29 -17.62 40.19
CA TYR A 125 -4.94 -17.36 39.68
C TYR A 125 -4.50 -15.93 40.05
N PRO A 126 -4.32 -15.64 41.36
CA PRO A 126 -3.96 -14.30 41.80
C PRO A 126 -2.59 -13.91 41.23
N ARG A 127 -2.50 -12.69 40.72
CA ARG A 127 -1.23 -12.11 40.27
C ARG A 127 -0.32 -11.85 41.45
N SER A 128 0.97 -12.06 41.27
CA SER A 128 1.97 -11.62 42.24
C SER A 128 1.97 -10.09 42.36
N ARG A 129 2.46 -9.57 43.50
CA ARG A 129 2.60 -8.12 43.71
C ARG A 129 3.48 -7.47 42.62
N GLU A 130 4.48 -8.20 42.15
CA GLU A 130 5.39 -7.74 41.11
C GLU A 130 4.69 -7.67 39.74
N GLU A 131 3.92 -8.70 39.38
CA GLU A 131 3.12 -8.74 38.15
C GLU A 131 2.07 -7.62 38.12
N ALA A 132 1.38 -7.39 39.24
CA ALA A 132 0.42 -6.30 39.38
C ALA A 132 1.10 -4.93 39.21
N ARG A 133 2.23 -4.70 39.92
CA ARG A 133 3.00 -3.46 39.81
C ARG A 133 3.49 -3.21 38.37
N LYS A 134 4.02 -4.24 37.71
CA LYS A 134 4.47 -4.14 36.31
C LYS A 134 3.29 -3.78 35.40
N ARG A 135 2.15 -4.45 35.56
CA ARG A 135 0.94 -4.18 34.78
C ARG A 135 0.39 -2.77 35.00
N ASP A 136 0.46 -2.22 36.19
CA ASP A 136 -0.12 -0.90 36.46
C ASP A 136 0.79 0.24 35.96
N ASN A 137 2.11 0.02 35.96
CA ASN A 137 3.09 1.04 35.57
C ASN A 137 3.52 0.94 34.10
N GLU A 138 3.44 -0.23 33.48
CA GLU A 138 3.93 -0.48 32.13
C GLU A 138 2.80 -0.93 31.18
N PHE A 139 2.83 -0.39 29.96
CA PHE A 139 2.01 -0.86 28.85
C PHE A 139 2.91 -1.52 27.82
N ASP A 140 3.15 -2.82 28.00
CA ASP A 140 3.78 -3.64 26.98
C ASP A 140 2.77 -3.96 25.87
N LEU A 141 2.99 -3.43 24.66
CA LEU A 141 2.01 -3.52 23.57
C LEU A 141 1.70 -4.99 23.20
N VAL A 142 2.73 -5.80 23.03
CA VAL A 142 2.60 -7.21 22.59
C VAL A 142 1.78 -7.99 23.63
N SER A 143 2.17 -7.96 24.90
CA SER A 143 1.40 -8.64 25.95
C SER A 143 -0.05 -8.17 26.01
N ARG A 144 -0.32 -6.86 25.86
CA ARG A 144 -1.67 -6.30 25.99
C ARG A 144 -2.58 -6.59 24.82
N ILE A 145 -2.04 -6.63 23.61
CA ILE A 145 -2.85 -6.91 22.40
C ILE A 145 -3.24 -8.39 22.30
N HIS A 146 -2.42 -9.28 22.86
CA HIS A 146 -2.67 -10.73 22.90
C HIS A 146 -3.48 -11.19 24.11
N GLU A 147 -3.60 -10.38 25.16
CA GLU A 147 -4.36 -10.70 26.37
C GLU A 147 -5.80 -11.20 26.12
N PRO A 148 -6.60 -10.66 25.16
CA PRO A 148 -7.95 -11.17 24.92
C PRO A 148 -7.99 -12.47 24.11
N GLU A 149 -6.88 -12.89 23.50
CA GLU A 149 -6.86 -14.11 22.68
C GLU A 149 -7.00 -15.35 23.57
N ILE A 150 -7.86 -16.29 23.17
CA ILE A 150 -8.20 -17.47 23.99
C ILE A 150 -6.97 -18.31 24.40
N GLY A 151 -5.92 -18.34 23.57
CA GLY A 151 -4.66 -19.02 23.88
C GLY A 151 -3.84 -18.37 24.99
N SER A 152 -4.10 -17.10 25.31
CA SER A 152 -3.44 -16.33 26.38
C SER A 152 -4.23 -16.36 27.71
N LEU A 153 -5.49 -16.80 27.67
CA LEU A 153 -6.40 -16.79 28.81
C LEU A 153 -6.25 -18.07 29.67
N ARG A 154 -6.60 -17.96 30.96
CA ARG A 154 -6.62 -19.09 31.90
C ARG A 154 -8.01 -19.68 31.93
N VAL A 155 -8.16 -20.94 31.54
CA VAL A 155 -9.44 -21.66 31.51
C VAL A 155 -9.29 -22.97 32.29
N PRO A 156 -10.21 -23.29 33.24
CA PRO A 156 -11.40 -22.54 33.66
C PRO A 156 -11.06 -21.30 34.53
N PRO A 157 -11.95 -20.29 34.63
CA PRO A 157 -13.33 -20.20 34.08
C PRO A 157 -13.36 -19.82 32.59
N GLU A 158 -14.52 -19.92 31.95
CA GLU A 158 -14.71 -19.46 30.56
C GLU A 158 -14.82 -17.92 30.50
N PRO A 159 -14.17 -17.26 29.52
CA PRO A 159 -14.35 -15.83 29.27
C PRO A 159 -15.74 -15.54 28.69
N ALA A 160 -16.15 -14.26 28.71
CA ALA A 160 -17.41 -13.84 28.10
C ALA A 160 -17.46 -14.10 26.58
N HIS A 161 -16.33 -13.98 25.89
CA HIS A 161 -16.19 -14.29 24.48
C HIS A 161 -14.89 -15.04 24.17
N LYS A 162 -14.92 -15.87 23.13
CA LYS A 162 -13.74 -16.56 22.58
C LYS A 162 -13.18 -15.76 21.41
N PHE A 163 -12.06 -15.09 21.62
CA PHE A 163 -11.40 -14.30 20.59
C PHE A 163 -10.15 -15.02 20.07
N THR A 164 -9.99 -15.05 18.74
CA THR A 164 -8.82 -15.64 18.08
C THR A 164 -8.37 -14.75 16.92
N VAL A 165 -7.07 -14.68 16.72
CA VAL A 165 -6.45 -14.01 15.56
C VAL A 165 -5.57 -15.02 14.86
N THR A 166 -5.70 -15.11 13.54
CA THR A 166 -4.94 -16.06 12.70
C THR A 166 -4.41 -15.34 11.47
N LEU A 167 -3.24 -15.76 10.99
CA LEU A 167 -2.69 -15.28 9.73
C LEU A 167 -2.95 -16.35 8.67
N GLU A 168 -3.78 -16.04 7.68
CA GLU A 168 -4.23 -16.97 6.66
C GLU A 168 -3.82 -16.49 5.26
N PRO A 169 -3.76 -17.37 4.25
CA PRO A 169 -3.61 -16.95 2.86
C PRO A 169 -4.69 -15.95 2.43
N ASP A 170 -4.34 -15.00 1.54
CA ASP A 170 -5.27 -14.07 0.88
C ASP A 170 -6.16 -14.75 -0.17
N THR A 171 -6.52 -16.02 0.04
CA THR A 171 -7.46 -16.75 -0.80
C THR A 171 -8.90 -16.39 -0.46
N PHE A 172 -9.75 -16.48 -1.48
CA PHE A 172 -11.18 -16.27 -1.32
C PHE A 172 -11.81 -17.39 -0.48
N THR A 173 -12.64 -17.00 0.47
CA THR A 173 -13.62 -17.87 1.12
C THR A 173 -14.95 -17.11 1.24
N GLU A 174 -16.06 -17.84 1.36
CA GLU A 174 -17.37 -17.21 1.60
C GLU A 174 -17.37 -16.47 2.95
N GLU A 175 -16.78 -17.05 4.00
CA GLU A 175 -16.64 -16.40 5.32
C GLU A 175 -15.93 -15.03 5.21
N LYS A 176 -14.85 -14.93 4.41
CA LYS A 176 -14.13 -13.67 4.20
C LYS A 176 -14.95 -12.67 3.37
N TYR A 177 -15.70 -13.17 2.39
CA TYR A 177 -16.57 -12.35 1.55
C TYR A 177 -17.73 -11.73 2.35
N ASP A 178 -18.31 -12.47 3.30
CA ASP A 178 -19.43 -11.98 4.12
C ASP A 178 -19.01 -10.75 4.95
N VAL A 179 -17.78 -10.73 5.49
CA VAL A 179 -17.26 -9.55 6.19
C VAL A 179 -17.00 -8.39 5.22
N PHE A 180 -16.48 -8.68 4.02
CA PHE A 180 -16.28 -7.66 2.98
C PHE A 180 -17.62 -7.05 2.53
N GLU A 181 -18.64 -7.86 2.26
CA GLU A 181 -19.98 -7.41 1.88
C GLU A 181 -20.55 -6.49 2.94
N ASN A 182 -20.54 -6.95 4.21
CA ASN A 182 -21.06 -6.17 5.33
C ASN A 182 -20.34 -4.82 5.43
N TYR A 183 -19.01 -4.82 5.32
CA TYR A 183 -18.21 -3.61 5.39
C TYR A 183 -18.52 -2.63 4.24
N GLN A 184 -18.61 -3.11 3.00
CA GLN A 184 -18.94 -2.25 1.85
C GLN A 184 -20.34 -1.64 1.98
N ARG A 185 -21.32 -2.43 2.40
CA ARG A 185 -22.70 -1.99 2.58
C ARG A 185 -22.87 -1.00 3.73
N ILE A 186 -22.23 -1.25 4.88
CA ILE A 186 -22.41 -0.44 6.10
C ILE A 186 -21.49 0.77 6.14
N VAL A 187 -20.21 0.59 5.84
CA VAL A 187 -19.19 1.64 6.01
C VAL A 187 -19.03 2.49 4.76
N HIS A 188 -19.04 1.87 3.58
CA HIS A 188 -18.92 2.60 2.30
C HIS A 188 -20.26 2.92 1.65
N GLN A 189 -21.36 2.30 2.10
CA GLN A 189 -22.70 2.49 1.55
C GLN A 189 -22.75 2.21 0.05
N GLU A 190 -21.98 1.22 -0.40
CA GLU A 190 -21.95 0.82 -1.81
C GLU A 190 -23.27 0.15 -2.21
N PRO A 191 -23.77 0.40 -3.43
CA PRO A 191 -24.90 -0.33 -3.99
C PRO A 191 -24.63 -1.84 -4.08
N ALA A 192 -25.65 -2.66 -3.81
CA ALA A 192 -25.51 -4.12 -3.76
C ALA A 192 -24.98 -4.74 -5.07
N ASP A 193 -25.28 -4.14 -6.24
CA ASP A 193 -24.79 -4.60 -7.54
C ASP A 193 -23.28 -4.39 -7.73
N LYS A 194 -22.66 -3.52 -6.94
CA LYS A 194 -21.20 -3.27 -6.96
C LYS A 194 -20.44 -4.18 -6.01
N ILE A 195 -21.10 -4.71 -4.99
CA ILE A 195 -20.50 -5.60 -4.00
C ILE A 195 -20.54 -7.03 -4.53
N THR A 196 -19.47 -7.44 -5.22
CA THR A 196 -19.42 -8.74 -5.90
C THR A 196 -18.25 -9.60 -5.43
N ARG A 197 -18.43 -10.92 -5.46
CA ARG A 197 -17.35 -11.90 -5.21
C ARG A 197 -16.17 -11.70 -6.16
N HIS A 198 -16.44 -11.37 -7.42
CA HIS A 198 -15.38 -11.07 -8.39
C HIS A 198 -14.61 -9.81 -8.00
N GLY A 199 -15.31 -8.75 -7.58
CA GLY A 199 -14.69 -7.52 -7.06
C GLY A 199 -13.80 -7.80 -5.85
N PHE A 200 -14.28 -8.57 -4.88
CA PHE A 200 -13.49 -8.98 -3.72
C PHE A 200 -12.25 -9.78 -4.13
N LYS A 201 -12.41 -10.79 -4.99
CA LYS A 201 -11.30 -11.60 -5.52
C LYS A 201 -10.26 -10.76 -6.24
N ARG A 202 -10.70 -9.79 -7.05
CA ARG A 202 -9.82 -8.91 -7.82
C ARG A 202 -9.09 -7.91 -6.94
N PHE A 203 -9.74 -7.41 -5.89
CA PHE A 203 -9.21 -6.32 -5.07
C PHE A 203 -8.31 -6.83 -3.94
N LEU A 204 -8.76 -7.85 -3.21
CA LEU A 204 -8.17 -8.24 -1.93
C LEU A 204 -7.71 -9.70 -1.90
N CYS A 205 -7.87 -10.46 -2.98
CA CYS A 205 -7.40 -11.84 -3.04
C CYS A 205 -6.45 -12.07 -4.21
N ASN A 206 -5.78 -13.23 -4.19
CA ASN A 206 -4.96 -13.71 -5.29
C ASN A 206 -3.92 -12.67 -5.74
N SER A 207 -3.21 -12.12 -4.76
CA SER A 207 -2.10 -11.20 -4.97
C SER A 207 -1.05 -11.76 -5.94
N PRO A 208 -0.38 -10.91 -6.75
CA PRO A 208 0.76 -11.34 -7.55
C PRO A 208 2.02 -11.62 -6.71
N LEU A 209 2.02 -11.33 -5.40
CA LEU A 209 3.16 -11.56 -4.52
C LEU A 209 3.34 -13.05 -4.24
N ALA A 210 4.51 -13.58 -4.59
CA ALA A 210 4.90 -14.92 -4.21
C ALA A 210 5.00 -15.01 -2.67
N ARG A 211 4.40 -16.05 -2.09
CA ARG A 211 4.55 -16.32 -0.66
C ARG A 211 5.78 -17.19 -0.42
N GLU A 212 6.56 -16.83 0.56
CA GLU A 212 7.76 -17.56 0.96
C GLU A 212 8.01 -17.41 2.46
N THR A 213 8.92 -18.21 3.01
CA THR A 213 9.38 -18.04 4.39
C THR A 213 10.88 -17.89 4.36
N VAL A 214 11.38 -16.83 4.98
CA VAL A 214 12.80 -16.49 5.04
C VAL A 214 13.26 -16.43 6.48
N VAL A 215 14.54 -16.71 6.72
CA VAL A 215 15.17 -16.49 8.03
C VAL A 215 15.96 -15.19 7.96
N GLY A 216 15.60 -14.23 8.81
CA GLY A 216 16.30 -12.96 8.90
C GLY A 216 17.70 -13.11 9.49
N LEU A 217 18.53 -12.06 9.36
CA LEU A 217 19.87 -12.00 9.98
C LEU A 217 19.83 -12.10 11.51
N ASP A 218 18.69 -11.75 12.11
CA ASP A 218 18.37 -11.90 13.53
C ASP A 218 17.96 -13.34 13.91
N GLY A 219 17.98 -14.27 12.95
CA GLY A 219 17.59 -15.67 13.15
C GLY A 219 16.09 -15.91 13.23
N LYS A 220 15.25 -14.88 13.03
CA LYS A 220 13.80 -15.00 13.09
C LYS A 220 13.23 -15.45 11.74
N GLU A 221 12.31 -16.42 11.78
CA GLU A 221 11.51 -16.77 10.60
C GLU A 221 10.47 -15.69 10.29
N ARG A 222 10.37 -15.32 9.02
CA ARG A 222 9.45 -14.32 8.49
C ARG A 222 8.67 -14.89 7.32
N GLN A 223 7.35 -14.79 7.39
CA GLN A 223 6.46 -15.11 6.28
C GLN A 223 6.34 -13.91 5.36
N LEU A 224 6.74 -14.04 4.09
CA LEU A 224 6.62 -12.98 3.09
C LEU A 224 5.49 -13.28 2.12
N GLY A 225 4.93 -12.22 1.53
CA GLY A 225 3.81 -12.26 0.58
C GLY A 225 2.51 -11.71 1.16
N SER A 226 1.39 -12.04 0.54
CA SER A 226 0.08 -11.48 0.93
C SER A 226 -0.73 -12.44 1.81
N TYR A 227 -1.28 -11.88 2.88
CA TYR A 227 -2.03 -12.61 3.90
C TYR A 227 -3.27 -11.84 4.37
N HIS A 228 -4.22 -12.59 4.89
CA HIS A 228 -5.36 -12.09 5.65
C HIS A 228 -5.15 -12.39 7.13
N GLN A 229 -4.99 -11.34 7.94
CA GLN A 229 -5.07 -11.45 9.39
C GLN A 229 -6.55 -11.49 9.78
N CYS A 230 -7.02 -12.68 10.12
CA CYS A 230 -8.42 -13.00 10.38
C CYS A 230 -8.72 -12.97 11.89
N TYR A 231 -9.70 -12.14 12.27
CA TYR A 231 -10.12 -11.93 13.66
C TYR A 231 -11.48 -12.60 13.88
N ARG A 232 -11.54 -13.63 14.72
CA ARG A 232 -12.79 -14.34 15.02
C ARG A 232 -13.24 -14.11 16.46
N LEU A 233 -14.53 -13.85 16.62
CA LEU A 233 -15.22 -13.68 17.89
C LEU A 233 -16.32 -14.75 17.99
N ASP A 234 -16.25 -15.60 19.01
CA ASP A 234 -17.15 -16.74 19.22
C ASP A 234 -17.27 -17.64 17.98
N GLY A 235 -16.14 -17.86 17.32
CA GLY A 235 -16.03 -18.68 16.11
C GLY A 235 -16.48 -18.00 14.81
N LYS A 236 -16.97 -16.75 14.86
CA LYS A 236 -17.36 -15.98 13.66
C LYS A 236 -16.28 -15.00 13.25
N LEU A 237 -15.90 -14.96 11.98
CA LEU A 237 -15.02 -13.92 11.44
C LEU A 237 -15.69 -12.54 11.50
N VAL A 238 -15.05 -11.60 12.17
CA VAL A 238 -15.58 -10.24 12.41
C VAL A 238 -14.67 -9.14 11.90
N ALA A 239 -13.40 -9.42 11.59
CA ALA A 239 -12.52 -8.49 10.89
C ALA A 239 -11.44 -9.20 10.08
N ILE A 240 -10.90 -8.49 9.09
CA ILE A 240 -9.79 -8.92 8.25
C ILE A 240 -8.84 -7.73 8.05
N GLY A 241 -7.58 -7.91 8.46
CA GLY A 241 -6.47 -7.09 7.98
C GLY A 241 -5.89 -7.73 6.72
N VAL A 242 -5.85 -7.00 5.61
CA VAL A 242 -5.22 -7.42 4.35
C VAL A 242 -3.80 -6.86 4.36
N LEU A 243 -2.82 -7.76 4.47
CA LEU A 243 -1.44 -7.42 4.73
C LEU A 243 -0.53 -7.90 3.60
N ASP A 244 0.41 -7.04 3.21
CA ASP A 244 1.60 -7.46 2.49
C ASP A 244 2.76 -7.52 3.49
N LEU A 245 3.27 -8.72 3.72
CA LEU A 245 4.45 -8.96 4.53
C LEU A 245 5.67 -8.96 3.59
N LEU A 246 6.51 -7.96 3.75
CA LEU A 246 7.69 -7.70 2.91
C LEU A 246 8.95 -7.82 3.76
N PRO A 247 10.16 -7.92 3.17
CA PRO A 247 11.37 -8.27 3.93
C PRO A 247 11.60 -7.44 5.20
N ASP A 248 11.29 -6.14 5.15
CA ASP A 248 11.49 -5.22 6.26
C ASP A 248 10.19 -4.69 6.87
N CYS A 249 9.02 -5.00 6.29
CA CYS A 249 7.79 -4.35 6.71
C CYS A 249 6.51 -5.20 6.71
N VAL A 250 5.60 -4.81 7.61
CA VAL A 250 4.18 -5.14 7.54
C VAL A 250 3.45 -3.98 6.86
N SER A 251 2.96 -4.18 5.64
CA SER A 251 2.21 -3.17 4.89
C SER A 251 0.71 -3.42 4.97
N ALA A 252 0.00 -2.48 5.61
CA ALA A 252 -1.45 -2.47 5.73
C ALA A 252 -2.11 -2.05 4.41
N VAL A 253 -2.60 -3.01 3.64
CA VAL A 253 -3.24 -2.78 2.33
C VAL A 253 -4.69 -2.32 2.53
N TYR A 254 -5.43 -3.06 3.36
CA TYR A 254 -6.83 -2.78 3.64
C TYR A 254 -7.24 -3.36 4.98
N PHE A 255 -8.22 -2.76 5.64
CA PHE A 255 -8.79 -3.30 6.87
C PHE A 255 -10.31 -3.22 6.78
N LEU A 256 -10.98 -4.35 6.97
CA LEU A 256 -12.44 -4.47 6.90
C LEU A 256 -12.97 -5.21 8.12
N TYR A 257 -14.19 -4.89 8.52
CA TYR A 257 -14.80 -5.45 9.72
C TYR A 257 -16.32 -5.49 9.62
N HIS A 258 -16.90 -6.44 10.35
CA HIS A 258 -18.34 -6.60 10.48
C HIS A 258 -18.90 -5.55 11.46
N GLU A 259 -20.11 -5.07 11.21
CA GLU A 259 -20.78 -4.05 12.02
C GLU A 259 -20.92 -4.42 13.51
N SER A 260 -20.94 -5.71 13.82
CA SER A 260 -21.03 -6.24 15.19
C SER A 260 -19.91 -5.79 16.12
N ILE A 261 -18.74 -5.42 15.57
CA ILE A 261 -17.61 -4.93 16.38
C ILE A 261 -17.34 -3.43 16.20
N HIS A 262 -18.20 -2.70 15.49
CA HIS A 262 -18.01 -1.28 15.17
C HIS A 262 -17.75 -0.42 16.41
N ALA A 263 -18.48 -0.69 17.50
CA ALA A 263 -18.36 0.04 18.78
C ALA A 263 -16.99 -0.11 19.47
N HIS A 264 -16.15 -1.06 19.04
CA HIS A 264 -14.89 -1.39 19.69
C HIS A 264 -13.65 -0.76 19.03
N ASN A 265 -13.82 0.14 18.05
CA ASN A 265 -12.73 0.77 17.29
C ASN A 265 -11.81 -0.24 16.57
N PRO A 266 -12.36 -1.14 15.74
CA PRO A 266 -11.62 -2.26 15.18
C PRO A 266 -10.42 -1.83 14.33
N GLY A 267 -10.49 -0.71 13.60
CA GLY A 267 -9.34 -0.20 12.83
C GLY A 267 -8.13 0.20 13.71
N LYS A 268 -8.37 0.70 14.93
CA LYS A 268 -7.31 1.04 15.88
C LYS A 268 -6.69 -0.22 16.49
N LEU A 269 -7.53 -1.19 16.84
CA LEU A 269 -7.07 -2.49 17.34
C LEU A 269 -6.27 -3.24 16.26
N GLY A 270 -6.74 -3.20 15.01
CA GLY A 270 -6.05 -3.76 13.84
C GLY A 270 -4.65 -3.18 13.65
N ALA A 271 -4.53 -1.85 13.59
CA ALA A 271 -3.23 -1.19 13.48
C ALA A 271 -2.28 -1.56 14.62
N LEU A 272 -2.75 -1.59 15.88
CA LEU A 272 -1.93 -2.00 17.02
C LEU A 272 -1.50 -3.48 16.93
N ARG A 273 -2.37 -4.36 16.42
CA ARG A 273 -2.06 -5.77 16.20
C ARG A 273 -1.06 -5.98 15.07
N GLU A 274 -1.16 -5.21 13.99
CA GLU A 274 -0.22 -5.21 12.86
C GLU A 274 1.18 -4.69 13.29
N ILE A 275 1.23 -3.63 14.11
CA ILE A 275 2.50 -3.14 14.67
C ILE A 275 3.11 -4.19 15.62
N SER A 276 2.28 -4.89 16.39
CA SER A 276 2.74 -5.99 17.26
C SER A 276 3.31 -7.14 16.42
N LEU A 277 2.60 -7.54 15.36
CA LEU A 277 3.08 -8.54 14.39
C LEU A 277 4.45 -8.14 13.80
N ALA A 278 4.62 -6.85 13.46
CA ALA A 278 5.89 -6.33 12.98
C ALA A 278 7.02 -6.56 14.01
N LEU A 279 6.79 -6.15 15.26
CA LEU A 279 7.75 -6.29 16.35
C LEU A 279 8.09 -7.75 16.67
N GLU A 280 7.07 -8.61 16.75
CA GLU A 280 7.20 -10.04 17.09
C GLU A 280 8.04 -10.78 16.04
N CYS A 281 7.68 -10.64 14.77
CA CYS A 281 8.35 -11.31 13.64
C CYS A 281 9.62 -10.60 13.16
N GLY A 282 10.00 -9.47 13.76
CA GLY A 282 11.22 -8.74 13.42
C GLY A 282 11.14 -7.99 12.09
N TYR A 283 9.95 -7.55 11.67
CA TYR A 283 9.80 -6.54 10.64
C TYR A 283 10.06 -5.16 11.26
N ARG A 284 11.02 -4.43 10.72
CA ARG A 284 11.40 -3.12 11.24
C ARG A 284 10.27 -2.10 11.11
N TRP A 285 9.53 -2.16 10.01
CA TRP A 285 8.60 -1.10 9.66
C TRP A 285 7.15 -1.58 9.63
N TRP A 286 6.24 -0.69 10.01
CA TRP A 286 4.82 -0.80 9.69
C TRP A 286 4.43 0.31 8.72
N TYR A 287 3.87 -0.07 7.57
CA TYR A 287 3.44 0.85 6.53
C TYR A 287 1.92 0.96 6.60
N SER A 288 1.42 2.14 6.99
CA SER A 288 -0.02 2.38 7.16
C SER A 288 -0.79 2.58 5.84
N GLY A 289 -0.13 2.42 4.69
CA GLY A 289 -0.67 2.76 3.36
C GLY A 289 -0.50 4.24 3.01
N TYR A 290 -1.31 4.76 2.07
CA TYR A 290 -1.23 6.17 1.71
C TYR A 290 -1.70 7.10 2.82
N TYR A 291 -1.19 8.32 2.83
CA TYR A 291 -1.63 9.42 3.66
C TYR A 291 -1.95 10.60 2.77
N ILE A 292 -3.15 11.16 2.98
CA ILE A 292 -3.60 12.37 2.30
C ILE A 292 -3.89 13.37 3.41
N HIS A 293 -3.03 14.37 3.54
CA HIS A 293 -3.07 15.33 4.63
C HIS A 293 -4.42 16.08 4.73
N SER A 294 -4.99 16.43 3.58
CA SER A 294 -6.26 17.12 3.46
C SER A 294 -7.49 16.21 3.65
N CYS A 295 -7.33 14.89 3.79
CA CYS A 295 -8.45 13.97 3.96
C CYS A 295 -8.70 13.67 5.45
N PRO A 296 -9.85 14.08 6.04
CA PRO A 296 -10.13 13.84 7.46
C PRO A 296 -10.12 12.35 7.84
N LYS A 297 -10.57 11.48 6.93
CA LYS A 297 -10.58 10.01 7.14
C LYS A 297 -9.16 9.41 7.22
N MET A 298 -8.12 10.13 6.81
CA MET A 298 -6.73 9.66 6.83
C MET A 298 -5.85 10.35 7.87
N ARG A 299 -6.37 11.38 8.56
CA ARG A 299 -5.59 12.12 9.56
C ARG A 299 -5.13 11.25 10.73
N TYR A 300 -5.92 10.24 11.11
CA TYR A 300 -5.59 9.34 12.22
C TYR A 300 -4.23 8.62 12.06
N LYS A 301 -3.68 8.51 10.84
CA LYS A 301 -2.41 7.83 10.60
C LYS A 301 -1.22 8.53 11.25
N ILE A 302 -1.29 9.84 11.46
CA ILE A 302 -0.22 10.60 12.14
C ILE A 302 -0.26 10.46 13.66
N ASP A 303 -1.31 9.84 14.22
CA ASP A 303 -1.44 9.57 15.66
C ASP A 303 -0.62 8.34 16.09
N TYR A 304 -0.09 7.57 15.14
CA TYR A 304 0.93 6.56 15.38
C TYR A 304 2.27 7.26 15.24
N SER A 305 3.19 7.09 16.18
CA SER A 305 4.43 7.87 16.22
C SER A 305 5.57 7.07 16.87
N PRO A 306 6.82 7.26 16.42
CA PRO A 306 7.26 8.20 15.38
C PRO A 306 6.89 7.75 13.96
N GLN A 307 6.60 8.71 13.07
CA GLN A 307 6.27 8.45 11.66
C GLN A 307 7.31 9.11 10.76
N TYR A 308 7.51 8.47 9.62
CA TYR A 308 8.32 8.98 8.52
C TYR A 308 7.46 9.08 7.26
N VAL A 309 7.70 10.10 6.46
CA VAL A 309 7.07 10.32 5.17
C VAL A 309 8.11 10.17 4.06
N LEU A 310 7.72 9.47 3.00
CA LEU A 310 8.55 9.36 1.80
C LEU A 310 8.43 10.64 0.98
N ASP A 311 9.54 11.32 0.76
CA ASP A 311 9.65 12.50 -0.11
C ASP A 311 9.43 12.07 -1.58
N PRO A 312 8.41 12.60 -2.28
CA PRO A 312 8.11 12.13 -3.64
C PRO A 312 9.15 12.50 -4.70
N GLU A 313 10.02 13.48 -4.45
CA GLU A 313 11.02 13.92 -5.44
C GLU A 313 12.33 13.14 -5.29
N THR A 314 12.81 13.01 -4.05
CA THR A 314 14.11 12.37 -3.75
C THR A 314 13.98 10.89 -3.41
N LEU A 315 12.78 10.42 -3.05
CA LEU A 315 12.51 9.07 -2.55
C LEU A 315 13.25 8.77 -1.23
N GLU A 316 13.66 9.82 -0.51
CA GLU A 316 14.23 9.73 0.83
C GLU A 316 13.14 9.77 1.90
N TRP A 317 13.45 9.26 3.09
CA TRP A 317 12.53 9.21 4.21
C TRP A 317 12.80 10.34 5.19
N ASP A 318 11.80 11.20 5.38
CA ASP A 318 11.84 12.33 6.29
C ASP A 318 10.99 12.08 7.53
N HIS A 319 11.39 12.63 8.67
CA HIS A 319 10.60 12.54 9.89
C HIS A 319 9.35 13.43 9.78
N LEU A 320 8.16 12.88 10.07
CA LEU A 320 6.90 13.62 10.02
C LEU A 320 6.56 14.21 11.41
N ASP A 321 7.35 15.19 11.82
CA ASP A 321 7.11 15.94 13.07
C ASP A 321 6.20 17.16 12.87
N LYS A 322 6.13 17.99 13.92
CA LYS A 322 5.30 19.19 13.94
C LYS A 322 5.76 20.24 12.92
N GLU A 323 7.05 20.34 12.63
CA GLU A 323 7.57 21.30 11.66
C GLU A 323 7.21 20.86 10.24
N ALA A 324 7.42 19.58 9.94
CA ALA A 324 6.95 18.98 8.69
C ALA A 324 5.43 19.17 8.54
N LEU A 325 4.62 18.81 9.54
CA LEU A 325 3.16 18.96 9.48
C LEU A 325 2.71 20.41 9.24
N ALA A 326 3.41 21.40 9.80
CA ALA A 326 3.11 22.81 9.58
C ALA A 326 3.35 23.26 8.12
N ILE A 327 4.22 22.56 7.37
CA ILE A 327 4.40 22.76 5.93
C ILE A 327 3.23 22.12 5.18
N PHE A 328 2.85 20.90 5.53
CA PHE A 328 1.68 20.21 4.96
C PHE A 328 0.37 20.98 5.16
N ASP A 329 0.23 21.71 6.27
CA ASP A 329 -0.94 22.56 6.54
C ASP A 329 -1.02 23.77 5.56
N LYS A 330 0.12 24.21 5.00
CA LYS A 330 0.23 25.42 4.15
C LYS A 330 0.24 25.13 2.65
N LYS A 331 0.74 23.97 2.24
CA LYS A 331 0.97 23.63 0.83
C LYS A 331 0.09 22.47 0.39
N HIS A 332 -0.34 22.51 -0.87
CA HIS A 332 -1.09 21.41 -1.48
C HIS A 332 -0.19 20.18 -1.69
N TYR A 333 0.96 20.39 -2.35
CA TYR A 333 2.01 19.42 -2.58
C TYR A 333 3.27 19.80 -1.78
N VAL A 334 3.95 18.79 -1.23
CA VAL A 334 5.11 18.95 -0.35
C VAL A 334 6.21 18.00 -0.79
N SER A 335 7.40 18.56 -0.93
CA SER A 335 8.69 17.87 -1.00
C SER A 335 9.56 18.49 0.09
N LEU A 336 9.85 17.76 1.17
CA LEU A 336 10.57 18.33 2.32
C LEU A 336 12.03 18.60 1.97
N SER A 337 12.61 17.78 1.09
CA SER A 337 13.93 18.02 0.50
C SER A 337 13.97 19.37 -0.23
N ARG A 338 12.92 19.68 -1.02
CA ARG A 338 12.78 20.95 -1.71
C ARG A 338 12.61 22.14 -0.76
N GLU A 339 11.81 21.99 0.29
CA GLU A 339 11.65 23.03 1.31
C GLU A 339 12.99 23.36 2.00
N ARG A 340 13.77 22.32 2.36
CA ARG A 340 15.10 22.51 2.96
C ARG A 340 16.07 23.23 2.02
N ALA A 341 15.99 22.96 0.71
CA ALA A 341 16.79 23.62 -0.31
C ALA A 341 16.37 25.08 -0.59
N GLY A 342 15.26 25.55 -0.03
CA GLY A 342 14.73 26.90 -0.28
C GLY A 342 14.16 27.10 -1.68
N LEU A 343 13.92 26.01 -2.41
CA LEU A 343 13.37 26.04 -3.77
C LEU A 343 11.85 26.29 -3.69
N GLY A 344 11.43 27.54 -3.89
CA GLY A 344 10.01 27.92 -3.82
C GLY A 344 9.11 27.14 -4.81
N ASP A 345 7.79 27.22 -4.63
CA ASP A 345 6.81 26.57 -5.54
C ASP A 345 6.94 27.05 -7.00
N GLY A 346 7.67 28.15 -7.25
CA GLY A 346 7.88 28.76 -8.57
C GLY A 346 8.97 28.13 -9.44
N ASP A 347 9.84 27.26 -8.93
CA ASP A 347 11.05 26.82 -9.66
C ASP A 347 10.87 25.68 -10.68
N ARG A 348 9.61 25.39 -11.08
CA ARG A 348 9.28 24.83 -12.41
C ARG A 348 7.86 25.30 -12.78
N LYS A 349 7.70 26.57 -13.10
CA LYS A 349 6.52 27.01 -13.86
C LYS A 349 6.61 26.49 -15.30
N TYR A 350 5.43 26.15 -15.85
CA TYR A 350 5.08 25.79 -17.24
C TYR A 350 5.23 24.29 -17.61
N ALA A 351 4.28 23.63 -18.30
CA ALA A 351 3.43 24.10 -19.38
C ALA A 351 1.93 23.74 -19.21
N ALA A 352 1.11 24.75 -19.01
CA ALA A 352 -0.31 24.76 -19.35
C ALA A 352 -0.58 26.19 -19.80
N ASP A 353 -0.10 26.50 -21.01
CA ASP A 353 -0.39 27.67 -21.84
C ASP A 353 0.76 27.82 -22.86
N SER A 354 0.69 27.04 -23.94
CA SER A 354 1.36 27.38 -25.19
C SER A 354 0.35 27.16 -26.30
N GLU A 355 -0.32 28.27 -26.66
CA GLU A 355 -0.98 28.58 -27.92
C GLU A 355 -1.49 27.37 -28.73
N ALA A 356 -2.75 27.02 -28.46
CA ALA A 356 -3.59 26.34 -29.44
C ALA A 356 -3.76 27.30 -30.64
N GLY A 357 -3.01 27.06 -31.70
CA GLY A 357 -3.29 27.62 -33.01
C GLY A 357 -4.68 27.17 -33.43
N GLU A 358 -5.56 28.15 -33.65
CA GLU A 358 -6.91 27.94 -34.19
C GLU A 358 -6.85 27.08 -35.46
N THR A 359 -7.48 25.91 -35.43
CA THR A 359 -8.11 25.37 -36.64
C THR A 359 -9.43 24.76 -36.21
N THR A 360 -10.49 25.49 -36.54
CA THR A 360 -11.89 25.13 -36.34
C THR A 360 -12.25 23.93 -37.20
N THR A 361 -12.41 22.76 -36.59
CA THR A 361 -13.29 21.69 -37.10
C THR A 361 -13.99 21.01 -35.93
N ASN A 362 -15.30 21.25 -35.83
CA ASN A 362 -16.20 20.52 -34.93
C ASN A 362 -16.13 19.02 -35.23
N ASN A 363 -15.74 18.22 -34.25
CA ASN A 363 -16.14 16.83 -34.12
C ASN A 363 -16.08 16.43 -32.64
N ASP A 364 -17.21 15.97 -32.11
CA ASP A 364 -17.33 15.37 -30.79
C ASP A 364 -16.62 14.01 -30.77
N THR A 365 -15.37 13.99 -30.32
CA THR A 365 -14.70 12.79 -29.81
C THR A 365 -13.96 13.18 -28.52
N GLU A 366 -14.21 12.43 -27.44
CA GLU A 366 -13.49 12.56 -26.18
C GLU A 366 -12.02 12.19 -26.42
N ASP A 367 -11.19 13.18 -26.77
CA ASP A 367 -9.74 12.99 -26.89
C ASP A 367 -9.18 12.71 -25.48
N GLU A 368 -8.76 11.46 -25.25
CA GLU A 368 -7.86 11.10 -24.16
C GLU A 368 -6.60 11.95 -24.32
N ASP A 369 -6.41 12.96 -23.46
CA ASP A 369 -5.11 13.62 -23.29
C ASP A 369 -4.07 12.54 -22.95
N GLU A 370 -3.44 11.92 -23.94
CA GLU A 370 -2.34 10.96 -23.79
C GLU A 370 -1.11 11.73 -23.28
N SER A 371 -1.14 12.09 -21.99
CA SER A 371 -0.02 12.74 -21.33
C SER A 371 1.15 11.76 -21.25
N PHE A 372 2.32 12.21 -21.71
CA PHE A 372 3.55 11.40 -21.72
C PHE A 372 4.28 11.52 -20.37
N LEU A 373 4.66 10.39 -19.75
CA LEU A 373 5.26 10.39 -18.42
C LEU A 373 6.56 11.21 -18.37
N LEU A 374 7.45 10.99 -19.34
CA LEU A 374 8.80 11.58 -19.35
C LEU A 374 8.79 13.11 -19.55
N THR A 375 7.66 13.68 -19.98
CA THR A 375 7.46 15.14 -20.08
C THR A 375 6.48 15.67 -19.02
N SER A 376 5.89 14.81 -18.20
CA SER A 376 4.88 15.18 -17.20
C SER A 376 5.43 15.89 -15.95
N ASN A 377 6.76 15.92 -15.78
CA ASN A 377 7.43 16.36 -14.54
C ASN A 377 6.91 15.63 -13.27
N MET A 378 6.53 14.36 -13.41
CA MET A 378 6.10 13.55 -12.27
C MET A 378 7.23 13.43 -11.22
N PRO A 379 6.97 13.72 -9.93
CA PRO A 379 7.98 13.63 -8.88
C PRO A 379 8.66 12.26 -8.79
N GLY A 380 10.00 12.28 -8.68
CA GLY A 380 10.83 11.09 -8.49
C GLY A 380 10.90 10.19 -9.73
N VAL A 381 10.56 10.72 -10.91
CA VAL A 381 10.70 10.05 -12.20
C VAL A 381 11.79 10.78 -12.99
N PRO A 382 12.78 10.06 -13.56
CA PRO A 382 13.80 10.66 -14.41
C PRO A 382 13.18 11.40 -15.61
N SER A 383 13.83 12.48 -16.02
CA SER A 383 13.48 13.23 -17.23
C SER A 383 13.80 12.44 -18.49
N LEU A 384 13.26 12.89 -19.63
CA LEU A 384 13.58 12.32 -20.94
C LEU A 384 15.10 12.30 -21.20
N GLU A 385 15.79 13.40 -20.89
CA GLU A 385 17.25 13.54 -21.07
C GLU A 385 18.03 12.53 -20.22
N GLU A 386 17.65 12.37 -18.94
CA GLU A 386 18.26 11.36 -18.07
C GLU A 386 18.00 9.94 -18.60
N MET A 387 16.81 9.68 -19.14
CA MET A 387 16.46 8.39 -19.73
C MET A 387 17.17 8.08 -21.05
N GLU A 388 17.63 9.08 -21.81
CA GLU A 388 18.43 8.86 -23.03
C GLU A 388 19.79 8.22 -22.70
N ALA A 389 20.31 8.43 -21.49
CA ALA A 389 21.56 7.83 -21.01
C ALA A 389 21.39 6.40 -20.46
N VAL A 390 20.15 5.92 -20.30
CA VAL A 390 19.88 4.58 -19.75
C VAL A 390 19.93 3.54 -20.87
N ASP A 391 20.90 2.62 -20.77
CA ASP A 391 20.95 1.45 -21.64
C ASP A 391 19.89 0.42 -21.22
N MET A 392 18.92 0.19 -22.10
CA MET A 392 17.82 -0.75 -21.90
C MET A 392 17.95 -2.00 -22.78
N ASP A 393 19.07 -2.18 -23.50
CA ASP A 393 19.25 -3.28 -24.47
C ASP A 393 19.14 -4.65 -23.81
N THR A 394 19.62 -4.77 -22.57
CA THR A 394 19.63 -6.01 -21.80
C THR A 394 18.31 -6.31 -21.08
N LEU A 395 17.28 -5.49 -21.25
CA LEU A 395 16.00 -5.67 -20.57
C LEU A 395 15.32 -6.96 -21.03
N LEU A 396 14.88 -7.78 -20.07
CA LEU A 396 14.23 -9.05 -20.37
C LEU A 396 12.78 -8.85 -20.79
N LEU A 397 12.41 -9.45 -21.91
CA LEU A 397 11.08 -9.46 -22.49
C LEU A 397 10.55 -10.88 -22.62
N ARG A 398 9.24 -11.03 -22.38
CA ARG A 398 8.49 -12.25 -22.67
C ARG A 398 7.45 -11.98 -23.75
N LEU A 399 7.66 -12.56 -24.93
CA LEU A 399 6.88 -12.23 -26.14
C LEU A 399 5.90 -13.33 -26.55
N ASP A 400 6.22 -14.60 -26.30
CA ASP A 400 5.44 -15.76 -26.74
C ASP A 400 4.87 -16.57 -25.56
N GLN A 401 3.97 -17.52 -25.85
CA GLN A 401 3.42 -18.40 -24.80
C GLN A 401 4.42 -19.45 -24.30
N GLY A 402 5.59 -19.55 -24.92
CA GLY A 402 6.68 -20.37 -24.44
C GLY A 402 7.32 -19.77 -23.18
N ASP A 403 8.35 -20.47 -22.71
CA ASP A 403 9.18 -20.04 -21.58
C ASP A 403 10.48 -19.38 -22.04
N ASN A 404 10.50 -18.86 -23.27
CA ASN A 404 11.65 -18.14 -23.82
C ASN A 404 11.66 -16.69 -23.33
N PHE A 405 12.87 -16.20 -23.08
CA PHE A 405 13.15 -14.80 -22.77
C PHE A 405 13.97 -14.20 -23.91
N TYR A 406 13.70 -12.94 -24.21
CA TYR A 406 14.36 -12.16 -25.24
C TYR A 406 14.93 -10.89 -24.63
N LEU A 407 16.06 -10.42 -25.12
CA LEU A 407 16.55 -9.09 -24.79
C LEU A 407 15.80 -8.04 -25.60
N ALA A 408 15.69 -6.82 -25.09
CA ALA A 408 15.08 -5.74 -25.85
C ALA A 408 15.84 -5.48 -27.16
N SER A 409 17.16 -5.60 -27.15
CA SER A 409 18.01 -5.54 -28.35
C SER A 409 17.73 -6.62 -29.39
N ASP A 410 17.09 -7.74 -29.01
CA ASP A 410 16.72 -8.79 -29.98
C ASP A 410 15.54 -8.37 -30.88
N LEU A 411 14.84 -7.28 -30.55
CA LEU A 411 13.74 -6.77 -31.34
C LEU A 411 14.23 -5.94 -32.53
N VAL A 412 13.82 -6.31 -33.74
CA VAL A 412 14.15 -5.60 -35.00
C VAL A 412 13.80 -4.10 -34.97
N VAL A 413 12.79 -3.71 -34.20
CA VAL A 413 12.34 -2.32 -34.08
C VAL A 413 13.13 -1.51 -33.06
N TRP A 414 13.92 -2.15 -32.20
CA TRP A 414 14.53 -1.52 -31.02
C TRP A 414 15.54 -0.43 -31.35
N GLU A 415 16.43 -0.70 -32.30
CA GLU A 415 17.42 0.27 -32.77
C GLU A 415 16.79 1.38 -33.62
N LYS A 416 15.62 1.13 -34.22
CA LYS A 416 14.94 2.07 -35.12
C LYS A 416 14.06 3.07 -34.38
N GLN A 417 13.62 2.74 -33.17
CA GLN A 417 12.75 3.57 -32.35
C GLN A 417 13.56 4.45 -31.40
N LYS A 418 13.03 5.64 -31.10
CA LYS A 418 13.55 6.53 -30.07
C LYS A 418 12.60 6.59 -28.88
N ILE A 419 13.12 6.84 -27.68
CA ILE A 419 12.29 6.99 -26.49
C ILE A 419 11.43 8.27 -26.54
N SER A 420 11.84 9.27 -27.32
CA SER A 420 11.10 10.49 -27.59
C SER A 420 9.90 10.28 -28.53
N GLU A 421 9.84 9.16 -29.26
CA GLU A 421 8.75 8.84 -30.19
C GLU A 421 7.61 8.17 -29.42
N PHE A 422 6.67 8.98 -28.97
CA PHE A 422 5.54 8.52 -28.15
C PHE A 422 4.69 7.44 -28.85
N GLY A 423 4.14 6.53 -28.05
CA GLY A 423 3.35 5.41 -28.52
C GLY A 423 4.16 4.23 -29.08
N THR A 424 5.47 4.38 -29.28
CA THR A 424 6.34 3.27 -29.70
C THR A 424 6.53 2.25 -28.57
N LEU A 425 6.97 1.04 -28.93
CA LEU A 425 7.29 0.02 -27.94
C LEU A 425 8.45 0.48 -27.05
N LYS A 426 9.49 1.07 -27.65
CA LYS A 426 10.65 1.59 -26.92
C LYS A 426 10.25 2.72 -25.96
N SER A 427 9.43 3.68 -26.38
CA SER A 427 8.98 4.76 -25.49
C SER A 427 8.15 4.24 -24.33
N ARG A 428 7.22 3.29 -24.57
CA ARG A 428 6.39 2.69 -23.51
C ARG A 428 7.24 1.93 -22.50
N ILE A 429 8.25 1.18 -22.97
CA ILE A 429 9.20 0.49 -22.10
C ILE A 429 10.02 1.51 -21.29
N ALA A 430 10.50 2.59 -21.93
CA ALA A 430 11.22 3.66 -21.24
C ALA A 430 10.39 4.30 -20.12
N GLU A 431 9.10 4.57 -20.36
CA GLU A 431 8.21 5.09 -19.33
C GLU A 431 8.04 4.12 -18.16
N LEU A 432 7.93 2.82 -18.43
CA LEU A 432 7.83 1.81 -17.36
C LEU A 432 9.11 1.76 -16.54
N VAL A 433 10.28 1.74 -17.19
CA VAL A 433 11.59 1.75 -16.54
C VAL A 433 11.78 3.02 -15.72
N ALA A 434 11.42 4.19 -16.25
CA ALA A 434 11.47 5.45 -15.52
C ALA A 434 10.53 5.47 -14.30
N ALA A 435 9.31 4.93 -14.44
CA ALA A 435 8.34 4.85 -13.36
C ALA A 435 8.77 3.87 -12.25
N ILE A 436 9.41 2.76 -12.60
CA ILE A 436 9.90 1.75 -11.64
C ILE A 436 11.21 2.23 -10.97
N GLY A 437 12.09 2.87 -11.74
CA GLY A 437 13.47 3.18 -11.38
C GLY A 437 14.45 2.44 -12.31
N PRO A 438 15.31 3.15 -13.07
CA PRO A 438 16.30 2.52 -13.95
C PRO A 438 17.24 1.54 -13.24
N ASP A 439 17.53 1.80 -11.97
CA ASP A 439 18.36 0.93 -11.11
C ASP A 439 17.74 -0.46 -10.87
N LEU A 440 16.44 -0.61 -11.08
CA LEU A 440 15.71 -1.87 -10.87
C LEU A 440 15.46 -2.64 -12.17
N MET A 441 15.89 -2.13 -13.33
CA MET A 441 15.58 -2.75 -14.63
C MET A 441 16.08 -4.20 -14.74
N GLY A 442 17.22 -4.51 -14.10
CA GLY A 442 17.81 -5.85 -14.08
C GLY A 442 17.02 -6.87 -13.25
N GLU A 443 15.99 -6.44 -12.51
CA GLU A 443 15.12 -7.32 -11.71
C GLU A 443 13.72 -7.48 -12.34
N VAL A 444 13.51 -6.91 -13.54
CA VAL A 444 12.21 -6.87 -14.21
C VAL A 444 12.25 -7.66 -15.52
N CYS A 445 11.19 -8.44 -15.73
CA CYS A 445 10.83 -9.01 -17.01
C CYS A 445 9.53 -8.35 -17.50
N ILE A 446 9.54 -7.79 -18.70
CA ILE A 446 8.33 -7.21 -19.30
C ILE A 446 7.56 -8.29 -20.05
N ASP A 447 6.37 -8.62 -19.55
CA ASP A 447 5.44 -9.56 -20.16
C ASP A 447 4.56 -8.86 -21.20
N CYS A 448 4.88 -9.08 -22.48
CA CYS A 448 4.17 -8.53 -23.64
C CYS A 448 3.11 -9.48 -24.20
N ARG A 449 2.84 -10.62 -23.55
CA ARG A 449 1.88 -11.62 -24.07
C ARG A 449 0.45 -11.10 -23.99
N ARG A 450 -0.31 -11.29 -25.08
CA ARG A 450 -1.76 -10.99 -25.09
C ARG A 450 -2.51 -11.89 -24.12
N ARG A 451 -3.50 -11.33 -23.41
CA ARG A 451 -4.42 -12.09 -22.54
C ARG A 451 -5.27 -13.00 -23.44
N LYS A 452 -5.37 -14.29 -23.10
CA LYS A 452 -6.38 -15.18 -23.68
C LYS A 452 -7.76 -14.79 -23.16
#